data_AF-A0A8J3JMU3-F1
#
_entry.id   AF-A0A8J3JMU3-F1
#
_cell.length_a   1.000
_cell.length_b   1.000
_cell.length_c   1.000
_cell.angle_alpha   90.00
_cell.angle_beta   90.00
_cell.angle_gamma   90.00
#
_symmetry.space_group_name_H-M   'P 1'
#
loop_
_entity.id
_entity.type
_entity.pdbx_description
1 polymer ?
#
loop_
_entity_poly.entity_id
_entity_poly.type
_entity_poly.pdbx_seq_one_letter_code
_entity_poly.pdbx_strand_id
1 'polypeptide(L)'
;MSVTTPQDQMVDPTAATDKKSVQSKGAEGRTLELRVGNIDHVQYVWTRLTMAKPGDVIWIERTTDGGAHWKAFGRRTITAGGRNYTDALRTDASDQVRMRAHTDLKDGGVYQTEPF
;
A
#
# COMPACT_ATOMS: atom_id res chain seq x y z
N MET A 1 -16.05 -4.97 -20.48
CA MET A 1 -15.93 -5.72 -19.22
C MET A 1 -14.46 -5.72 -18.85
N SER A 2 -14.07 -5.06 -17.75
CA SER A 2 -12.66 -5.03 -17.33
C SER A 2 -12.34 -6.32 -16.60
N VAL A 3 -11.60 -7.22 -17.24
CA VAL A 3 -11.07 -8.41 -16.57
C VAL A 3 -10.00 -7.97 -15.58
N THR A 4 -10.21 -8.27 -14.30
CA THR A 4 -9.18 -8.09 -13.27
C THR A 4 -8.06 -9.09 -13.56
N THR A 5 -6.91 -8.61 -14.00
CA THR A 5 -5.72 -9.43 -14.22
C THR A 5 -5.29 -10.06 -12.88
N PRO A 6 -4.72 -11.28 -12.85
CA PRO A 6 -4.26 -11.90 -11.60
C PRO A 6 -3.32 -11.02 -10.74
N GLN A 7 -2.57 -10.11 -11.37
CA GLN A 7 -1.68 -9.16 -10.69
C GLN A 7 -2.42 -8.02 -9.98
N ASP A 8 -3.70 -7.81 -10.27
CA ASP A 8 -4.57 -6.83 -9.61
C ASP A 8 -5.34 -7.46 -8.44
N GLN A 9 -5.27 -8.80 -8.28
CA GLN A 9 -5.85 -9.49 -7.15
C GLN A 9 -5.04 -9.20 -5.88
N MET A 10 -5.72 -8.77 -4.83
CA MET A 10 -5.12 -8.50 -3.54
C MET A 10 -5.32 -9.67 -2.58
N VAL A 11 -4.34 -9.92 -1.71
CA VAL A 11 -4.32 -11.03 -0.76
C VAL A 11 -4.01 -10.55 0.66
N ASP A 12 -4.30 -11.34 1.70
CA ASP A 12 -4.00 -10.94 3.07
C ASP A 12 -2.46 -11.00 3.35
N PRO A 13 -1.78 -9.87 3.64
CA PRO A 13 -0.35 -9.82 3.94
C PRO A 13 0.05 -10.46 5.27
N THR A 14 -0.89 -10.93 6.10
CA THR A 14 -0.57 -11.60 7.37
C THR A 14 0.30 -12.84 7.15
N ALA A 15 0.05 -13.58 6.07
CA ALA A 15 0.81 -14.77 5.66
C ALA A 15 2.23 -14.47 5.16
N ALA A 16 2.58 -13.20 4.89
CA ALA A 16 3.86 -12.88 4.27
C ALA A 16 5.06 -13.16 5.21
N THR A 17 6.15 -13.69 4.69
CA THR A 17 7.46 -13.77 5.37
C THR A 17 8.34 -12.57 5.01
N ASP A 18 9.48 -12.42 5.68
CA ASP A 18 10.50 -11.39 5.36
C ASP A 18 9.95 -9.95 5.32
N LYS A 19 8.96 -9.68 6.18
CA LYS A 19 8.23 -8.43 6.19
C LYS A 19 9.17 -7.26 6.53
N LYS A 20 9.34 -6.32 5.62
CA LYS A 20 10.14 -5.09 5.84
C LYS A 20 9.45 -3.86 5.27
N SER A 21 9.76 -2.71 5.84
CA SER A 21 9.37 -1.41 5.27
C SER A 21 10.42 -1.00 4.26
N VAL A 22 10.02 -0.76 3.00
CA VAL A 22 10.92 -0.34 1.92
C VAL A 22 10.91 1.17 1.72
N GLN A 23 9.81 1.82 2.12
CA GLN A 23 9.70 3.28 2.18
C GLN A 23 8.86 3.68 3.40
N SER A 24 9.15 4.85 3.96
CA SER A 24 8.36 5.43 5.05
C SER A 24 8.29 6.95 4.94
N LYS A 25 7.23 7.52 5.51
CA LYS A 25 7.02 8.97 5.58
C LYS A 25 6.25 9.37 6.83
N GLY A 26 6.68 10.43 7.49
CA GLY A 26 5.92 11.04 8.57
C GLY A 26 4.65 11.72 8.04
N ALA A 27 3.54 11.52 8.74
CA ALA A 27 2.23 12.06 8.38
C ALA A 27 1.50 12.52 9.65
N GLU A 28 1.78 13.74 10.10
CA GLU A 28 1.13 14.37 11.27
C GLU A 28 1.04 13.47 12.51
N GLY A 29 2.20 12.99 12.99
CA GLY A 29 2.28 12.09 14.15
C GLY A 29 1.97 10.62 13.87
N ARG A 30 1.66 10.27 12.61
CA ARG A 30 1.61 8.90 12.10
C ARG A 30 2.85 8.60 11.26
N THR A 31 3.10 7.32 11.01
CA THR A 31 4.10 6.91 10.01
C THR A 31 3.42 6.08 8.93
N LEU A 32 3.44 6.61 7.71
CA LEU A 32 3.03 5.89 6.51
C LEU A 32 4.19 4.99 6.07
N GLU A 33 3.93 3.71 5.87
CA GLU A 33 4.91 2.72 5.43
C GLU A 33 4.42 2.03 4.16
N LEU A 34 5.30 1.92 3.17
CA LEU A 34 5.18 0.92 2.12
C LEU A 34 5.97 -0.32 2.57
N ARG A 35 5.27 -1.43 2.74
CA ARG A 35 5.84 -2.67 3.28
C ARG A 35 5.82 -3.76 2.22
N VAL A 36 6.87 -4.57 2.18
CA VAL A 36 6.96 -5.76 1.34
C VAL A 36 7.14 -7.01 2.17
N GLY A 37 6.83 -8.16 1.58
CA GLY A 37 7.10 -9.48 2.11
C GLY A 37 6.78 -10.54 1.06
N ASN A 38 7.07 -11.80 1.36
CA ASN A 38 6.88 -12.90 0.42
C ASN A 38 5.71 -13.80 0.85
N ILE A 39 4.80 -14.12 -0.08
CA ILE A 39 3.76 -15.14 0.09
C ILE A 39 3.99 -16.17 -1.00
N ASP A 40 4.21 -17.44 -0.61
CA ASP A 40 4.53 -18.54 -1.52
C ASP A 40 5.67 -18.19 -2.50
N HIS A 41 6.76 -17.62 -1.96
CA HIS A 41 7.94 -17.15 -2.72
C HIS A 41 7.70 -16.01 -3.72
N VAL A 42 6.51 -15.42 -3.73
CA VAL A 42 6.18 -14.24 -4.54
C VAL A 42 6.16 -13.01 -3.67
N GLN A 43 6.81 -11.93 -4.11
CA GLN A 43 6.81 -10.67 -3.37
C GLN A 43 5.49 -9.92 -3.55
N TYR A 44 4.97 -9.42 -2.43
CA TYR A 44 3.79 -8.55 -2.35
C TYR A 44 4.13 -7.28 -1.59
N VAL A 45 3.35 -6.24 -1.83
CA VAL A 45 3.46 -4.95 -1.17
C VAL A 45 2.13 -4.53 -0.55
N TRP A 46 2.16 -3.86 0.59
CA TRP A 46 0.98 -3.26 1.21
C TRP A 46 1.31 -1.95 1.91
N THR A 47 0.30 -1.10 2.05
CA THR A 47 0.40 0.14 2.81
C THR A 47 0.07 -0.14 4.26
N ARG A 48 0.82 0.43 5.19
CA ARG A 48 0.51 0.46 6.64
C ARG A 48 0.64 1.87 7.17
N LEU A 49 -0.25 2.25 8.08
CA LEU A 49 -0.19 3.53 8.80
C LEU A 49 -0.10 3.28 10.30
N THR A 50 1.06 3.49 10.90
CA THR A 50 1.24 3.36 12.35
C THR A 50 0.71 4.61 13.07
N MET A 51 0.24 4.45 14.32
CA MET A 51 -0.46 5.50 15.06
C MET A 51 -1.70 6.05 14.34
N ALA A 52 -2.29 5.24 13.43
CA ALA A 52 -3.50 5.60 12.71
C ALA A 52 -4.67 5.84 13.66
N LYS A 53 -5.55 6.74 13.23
CA LYS A 53 -6.79 7.08 13.92
C LYS A 53 -8.00 6.57 13.11
N PRO A 54 -9.13 6.30 13.78
CA PRO A 54 -10.38 6.04 13.09
C PRO A 54 -10.73 7.18 12.13
N GLY A 55 -11.06 6.84 10.89
CA GLY A 55 -11.33 7.77 9.80
C GLY A 55 -10.18 7.98 8.83
N ASP A 56 -8.92 7.67 9.21
CA ASP A 56 -7.79 7.76 8.27
C ASP A 56 -8.01 6.78 7.13
N VAL A 57 -7.66 7.17 5.91
CA VAL A 57 -7.80 6.35 4.71
C VAL A 57 -6.43 5.99 4.18
N ILE A 58 -6.23 4.74 3.79
CA ILE A 58 -4.98 4.25 3.20
C ILE A 58 -5.25 3.49 1.91
N TRP A 59 -4.31 3.54 0.97
CA TRP A 59 -4.33 2.75 -0.26
C TRP A 59 -2.90 2.53 -0.79
N ILE A 60 -2.78 1.64 -1.77
CA ILE A 60 -1.57 1.50 -2.59
C ILE A 60 -1.82 2.23 -3.90
N GLU A 61 -0.82 2.94 -4.41
CA GLU A 61 -0.82 3.37 -5.82
C GLU A 61 0.24 2.60 -6.59
N ARG A 62 -0.13 2.12 -7.77
CA ARG A 62 0.77 1.43 -8.70
C ARG A 62 0.74 2.11 -10.06
N THR A 63 1.92 2.30 -10.63
CA THR A 63 2.11 2.63 -12.05
C THR A 63 2.55 1.40 -12.82
N THR A 64 2.30 1.35 -14.12
CA THR A 64 2.88 0.37 -15.05
C THR A 64 3.59 1.03 -16.24
N ASP A 65 3.72 2.37 -16.23
CA ASP A 65 4.30 3.19 -17.30
C ASP A 65 5.38 4.15 -16.76
N GLY A 66 6.10 3.74 -15.72
CA GLY A 66 7.20 4.51 -15.16
C GLY A 66 6.79 5.71 -14.32
N GLY A 67 5.48 5.90 -14.07
CA GLY A 67 4.93 6.90 -13.17
C GLY A 67 4.14 8.00 -13.87
N ALA A 68 3.86 7.85 -15.18
CA ALA A 68 3.01 8.78 -15.90
C ALA A 68 1.54 8.66 -15.44
N HIS A 69 1.08 7.44 -15.15
CA HIS A 69 -0.26 7.19 -14.61
C HIS A 69 -0.22 6.27 -13.40
N TRP A 70 -1.07 6.58 -12.41
CA TRP A 70 -1.16 5.84 -11.15
C TRP A 70 -2.58 5.34 -10.94
N LYS A 71 -2.70 4.05 -10.59
CA LYS A 71 -3.97 3.40 -10.24
C LYS A 71 -3.96 3.07 -8.75
N ALA A 72 -5.07 3.39 -8.07
CA ALA A 72 -5.26 3.09 -6.66
C ALA A 72 -5.80 1.67 -6.43
N PHE A 73 -5.31 1.01 -5.39
CA PHE A 73 -5.68 -0.35 -4.99
C PHE A 73 -5.90 -0.44 -3.49
N GLY A 74 -6.89 -1.26 -3.08
CA GLY A 74 -7.11 -1.61 -1.68
C GLY A 74 -7.47 -0.45 -0.77
N ARG A 75 -8.12 0.60 -1.30
CA ARG A 75 -8.52 1.77 -0.53
C ARG A 75 -9.38 1.34 0.66
N ARG A 76 -8.96 1.74 1.86
CA ARG A 76 -9.55 1.33 3.13
C ARG A 76 -9.60 2.51 4.10
N THR A 77 -10.78 2.75 4.67
CA THR A 77 -10.95 3.62 5.84
C THR A 77 -10.69 2.81 7.11
N ILE A 78 -9.84 3.33 7.99
CA ILE A 78 -9.49 2.70 9.26
C ILE A 78 -10.61 2.94 10.26
N THR A 79 -11.06 1.88 10.92
CA THR A 79 -12.06 1.92 12.00
C THR A 79 -11.40 1.79 13.37
N ALA A 80 -12.10 2.14 14.44
CA ALA A 80 -11.60 1.97 15.80
C ALA A 80 -11.30 0.49 16.10
N GLY A 81 -10.08 0.20 16.54
CA GLY A 81 -9.57 -1.17 16.74
C GLY A 81 -9.37 -1.98 15.45
N GLY A 82 -9.58 -1.35 14.29
CA GLY A 82 -9.50 -1.98 12.99
C GLY A 82 -8.08 -2.12 12.44
N ARG A 83 -7.99 -2.84 11.33
CA ARG A 83 -6.74 -3.08 10.61
C ARG A 83 -6.20 -1.77 10.00
N ASN A 84 -4.96 -1.44 10.33
CA ASN A 84 -4.26 -0.23 9.85
C ASN A 84 -3.33 -0.47 8.64
N TYR A 85 -3.63 -1.50 7.84
CA TYR A 85 -2.90 -1.84 6.63
C TYR A 85 -3.84 -2.36 5.54
N THR A 86 -3.50 -2.10 4.27
CA THR A 86 -4.25 -2.62 3.10
C THR A 86 -3.99 -4.11 2.93
N ASP A 87 -4.80 -4.78 2.10
CA ASP A 87 -4.39 -6.05 1.51
C ASP A 87 -3.15 -5.87 0.62
N ALA A 88 -2.48 -6.96 0.30
CA ALA A 88 -1.20 -7.00 -0.39
C ALA A 88 -1.43 -7.11 -1.90
N LEU A 89 -0.73 -6.27 -2.67
CA LEU A 89 -0.72 -6.31 -4.12
C LEU A 89 0.59 -6.98 -4.59
N ARG A 90 0.50 -7.86 -5.58
CA ARG A 90 1.68 -8.55 -6.13
C ARG A 90 2.62 -7.53 -6.79
N THR A 91 3.92 -7.61 -6.51
CA THR A 91 4.91 -6.75 -7.16
C THR A 91 5.25 -7.23 -8.59
N ASP A 92 6.06 -6.46 -9.30
CA ASP A 92 6.62 -6.82 -10.60
C ASP A 92 8.11 -6.45 -10.62
N ALA A 93 8.91 -7.16 -11.41
CA ALA A 93 10.34 -6.89 -11.54
C ALA A 93 10.67 -5.79 -12.58
N SER A 94 9.68 -5.36 -13.37
CA SER A 94 9.85 -4.27 -14.34
C SER A 94 10.01 -2.91 -13.66
N ASP A 95 11.03 -2.15 -14.04
CA ASP A 95 11.26 -0.77 -13.56
C ASP A 95 10.14 0.23 -13.95
N GLN A 96 9.27 -0.17 -14.88
CA GLN A 96 8.07 0.59 -15.25
C GLN A 96 6.95 0.42 -14.22
N VAL A 97 6.99 -0.67 -13.46
CA VAL A 97 6.07 -0.94 -12.36
C VAL A 97 6.68 -0.41 -11.08
N ARG A 98 6.04 0.60 -10.51
CA ARG A 98 6.46 1.20 -9.24
C ARG A 98 5.26 1.32 -8.33
N MET A 99 5.50 1.24 -7.02
CA MET A 99 4.43 1.27 -6.04
C MET A 99 4.73 2.26 -4.93
N ARG A 100 3.71 2.93 -4.41
CA ARG A 100 3.84 3.83 -3.27
C ARG A 100 2.68 3.68 -2.31
N ALA A 101 2.96 3.92 -1.04
CA ALA A 101 1.94 3.99 -0.01
C ALA A 101 1.30 5.37 -0.05
N HIS A 102 0.00 5.43 0.19
CA HIS A 102 -0.75 6.68 0.21
C HIS A 102 -1.72 6.69 1.39
N THR A 103 -1.90 7.86 2.00
CA THR A 103 -2.91 8.10 3.02
C THR A 103 -3.58 9.46 2.86
N ASP A 104 -4.85 9.51 3.23
CA ASP A 104 -5.65 10.72 3.42
C ASP A 104 -6.11 10.70 4.89
N LEU A 105 -5.59 11.63 5.68
CA LEU A 105 -5.79 11.63 7.12
C LEU A 105 -7.14 12.26 7.47
N LYS A 106 -7.81 11.73 8.49
CA LYS A 106 -9.11 12.25 8.94
C LYS A 106 -9.05 13.69 9.46
N ASP A 107 -7.86 14.10 9.91
CA ASP A 107 -7.59 15.43 10.46
C ASP A 107 -7.26 16.46 9.35
N GLY A 108 -7.25 16.02 8.08
CA GLY A 108 -6.68 16.76 6.95
C GLY A 108 -5.25 16.30 6.67
N GLY A 109 -4.82 16.42 5.41
CA GLY A 109 -3.46 16.07 4.98
C GLY A 109 -3.41 14.78 4.15
N VAL A 110 -2.82 14.90 2.96
CA VAL A 110 -2.64 13.78 2.02
C VAL A 110 -1.14 13.53 1.87
N TYR A 111 -0.72 12.29 2.13
CA TYR A 111 0.68 11.91 2.13
C TYR A 111 0.91 10.66 1.30
N GLN A 112 2.05 10.64 0.60
CA GLN A 112 2.53 9.48 -0.13
C GLN A 112 4.03 9.28 0.09
N THR A 113 4.48 8.03 0.11
CA THR A 113 5.91 7.71 0.10
C THR A 113 6.52 7.97 -1.27
N GLU A 114 7.84 7.97 -1.34
CA GLU A 114 8.52 7.80 -2.64
C GLU A 114 8.14 6.45 -3.26
N PRO A 115 8.17 6.34 -4.61
CA PRO A 115 7.99 5.07 -5.29
C PRO A 115 9.10 4.06 -4.93
N PHE A 116 8.69 2.81 -4.69
CA PHE A 116 9.53 1.61 -4.66
C PHE A 116 9.43 0.87 -5.99
#